data_AF-A0A7T8K8Q0-F1
#
_entry.id   AF-A0A7T8K8Q0-F1
#
_cell.length_a   1.000
_cell.length_b   1.000
_cell.length_c   1.000
_cell.angle_alpha   90.00
_cell.angle_beta   90.00
_cell.angle_gamma   90.00
#
_symmetry.space_group_name_H-M   'P 1'
#
loop_
_entity.id
_entity.type
_entity.pdbx_description
1 polymer ?
#
loop_
_entity_poly.entity_id
_entity_poly.type
_entity_poly.pdbx_seq_one_letter_code
_entity_poly.pdbx_strand_id
1 'polypeptide(L)'
;MWDNARLHTATDTRDFLTRRDVEPVKQSPYSPDLNLCDRFLFQKLKHLLREDEFGGHEEPTLAVQRAMRRVSKVELYDQLRKLRGHCHDVIAVGGDYVH
;
A
#
# COMPACT_ATOMS: atom_id res chain seq x y z
N MET A 1 0.50 8.07 1.59
CA MET A 1 1.85 7.46 1.56
C MET A 1 1.94 6.63 0.29
N TRP A 2 2.99 6.81 -0.49
CA TRP A 2 3.27 6.08 -1.73
C TRP A 2 4.79 6.01 -1.95
N ASP A 3 5.21 5.15 -2.87
CA ASP A 3 6.62 4.97 -3.20
C ASP A 3 7.21 6.14 -4.02
N ASN A 4 8.51 6.11 -4.28
CA ASN A 4 9.20 7.16 -5.03
C ASN A 4 9.21 6.93 -6.56
N ALA A 5 8.23 6.19 -7.11
CA ALA A 5 8.10 6.02 -8.55
C ALA A 5 8.10 7.37 -9.27
N ARG A 6 8.70 7.43 -10.48
CA ARG A 6 8.92 8.69 -11.22
C ARG A 6 7.63 9.49 -11.42
N LEU A 7 6.51 8.82 -11.65
CA LEU A 7 5.21 9.47 -11.82
C LEU A 7 4.68 10.09 -10.52
N HIS A 8 4.99 9.51 -9.36
CA HIS A 8 4.59 10.05 -8.06
C HIS A 8 5.43 11.26 -7.63
N THR A 9 6.64 11.42 -8.19
CA THR A 9 7.56 12.53 -7.88
C THR A 9 7.64 13.60 -8.96
N ALA A 10 6.99 13.37 -10.11
CA ALA A 10 6.90 14.32 -11.22
C ALA A 10 6.30 15.66 -10.79
N THR A 11 6.75 16.75 -11.42
CA THR A 11 6.30 18.12 -11.15
C THR A 11 4.80 18.24 -11.23
N ASP A 12 4.18 17.74 -12.30
CA ASP A 12 2.72 17.81 -12.50
C ASP A 12 1.93 17.17 -11.36
N THR A 13 2.40 16.01 -10.87
CA THR A 13 1.81 15.30 -9.74
C THR A 13 1.96 16.11 -8.45
N ARG A 14 3.14 16.67 -8.19
CA ARG A 14 3.41 17.49 -7.00
C ARG A 14 2.59 18.76 -6.99
N ASP A 15 2.46 19.43 -8.13
CA ASP A 15 1.64 20.63 -8.30
C ASP A 15 0.16 20.31 -8.10
N PHE A 16 -0.31 19.16 -8.63
CA PHE A 16 -1.67 18.69 -8.39
C PHE A 16 -1.94 18.48 -6.90
N LEU A 17 -1.05 17.81 -6.18
CA LEU A 17 -1.20 17.55 -4.74
C LEU A 17 -1.17 18.85 -3.91
N THR A 18 -0.28 19.76 -4.25
CA THR A 18 -0.18 21.09 -3.61
C THR A 18 -1.47 21.88 -3.77
N ARG A 19 -2.06 21.89 -4.98
CA ARG A 19 -3.37 22.52 -5.23
C ARG A 19 -4.53 21.88 -4.47
N ARG A 20 -4.37 20.64 -4.01
CA ARG A 20 -5.37 19.87 -3.26
C ARG A 20 -5.14 19.86 -1.76
N ASP A 21 -4.13 20.58 -1.27
CA ASP A 21 -3.73 20.62 0.15
C ASP A 21 -3.41 19.21 0.71
N VAL A 22 -2.80 18.36 -0.13
CA VAL A 22 -2.39 17.02 0.26
C VAL A 22 -0.89 17.00 0.55
N GLU A 23 -0.52 16.81 1.82
CA GLU A 23 0.88 16.61 2.21
C GLU A 23 1.30 15.15 1.99
N PRO A 24 2.29 14.88 1.12
CA PRO A 24 2.75 13.53 0.86
C PRO A 24 3.66 13.03 1.98
N VAL A 25 3.32 11.88 2.56
CA VAL A 25 4.24 11.15 3.46
C VAL A 25 5.37 10.55 2.63
N LYS A 26 6.60 11.03 2.85
CA LYS A 26 7.80 10.57 2.15
C LYS A 26 8.14 9.14 2.55
N GLN A 27 8.15 8.22 1.57
CA GLN A 27 8.63 6.86 1.74
C GLN A 27 10.10 6.76 1.30
N SER A 28 10.90 6.00 2.04
CA SER A 28 12.28 5.68 1.63
C SER A 28 12.29 4.83 0.36
N PRO A 29 13.29 4.99 -0.54
CA PRO A 29 13.50 4.07 -1.65
C PRO A 29 13.65 2.62 -1.16
N TYR A 30 13.18 1.67 -1.96
CA TYR A 30 13.29 0.24 -1.66
C TYR A 30 12.69 -0.16 -0.31
N SER A 31 11.61 0.48 0.15
CA SER A 31 10.98 0.13 1.43
C SER A 31 9.54 -0.35 1.27
N PRO A 32 9.30 -1.49 0.58
CA PRO A 32 7.96 -2.07 0.48
C PRO A 32 7.43 -2.50 1.85
N ASP A 33 8.33 -2.79 2.79
CA ASP A 33 8.05 -3.07 4.19
C ASP A 33 7.57 -1.82 4.97
N LEU A 34 7.60 -0.63 4.39
CA LEU A 34 6.96 0.57 4.96
C LEU A 34 5.67 0.94 4.22
N ASN A 35 5.31 0.24 3.15
CA ASN A 35 4.13 0.52 2.38
C ASN A 35 2.95 -0.38 2.80
N LEU A 36 1.84 0.23 3.22
CA LEU A 36 0.65 -0.50 3.66
C LEU A 36 0.07 -1.41 2.55
N CYS A 37 0.12 -0.96 1.30
CA CYS A 37 -0.41 -1.73 0.18
C CYS A 37 0.43 -2.99 -0.06
N ASP A 38 1.76 -2.84 -0.10
CA ASP A 38 2.68 -3.96 -0.35
C ASP A 38 2.67 -5.00 0.78
N ARG A 39 2.74 -4.53 2.04
CA ARG A 39 2.76 -5.43 3.20
C ARG A 39 1.45 -6.17 3.43
N PHE A 40 0.32 -5.50 3.22
CA PHE A 40 -0.98 -6.00 3.65
C PHE A 40 -1.96 -6.16 2.50
N LEU A 41 -2.31 -5.07 1.82
CA LEU A 41 -3.45 -5.06 0.92
C LEU A 41 -3.28 -6.05 -0.24
N PHE A 42 -2.12 -6.04 -0.89
CA PHE A 42 -1.85 -6.92 -2.03
C PHE A 42 -1.73 -8.38 -1.61
N GLN A 43 -1.13 -8.68 -0.46
CA GLN A 43 -1.10 -10.04 0.08
C GLN A 43 -2.51 -10.55 0.40
N LYS A 44 -3.35 -9.69 0.99
CA LYS A 44 -4.74 -10.01 1.28
C LYS A 44 -5.53 -10.28 0.00
N LEU A 45 -5.41 -9.40 -0.99
CA LEU A 45 -6.06 -9.57 -2.29
C LEU A 45 -5.58 -10.85 -2.99
N LYS A 46 -4.27 -11.11 -3.02
CA LYS A 46 -3.70 -12.34 -3.58
C LYS A 46 -4.26 -13.61 -2.93
N HIS A 47 -4.47 -13.59 -1.61
CA HIS A 47 -5.11 -14.69 -0.91
C HIS A 47 -6.60 -14.83 -1.29
N LEU A 48 -7.33 -13.71 -1.36
CA LEU A 48 -8.77 -13.70 -1.68
C LEU A 48 -9.08 -14.08 -3.12
N LEU A 49 -8.14 -13.82 -4.04
CA LEU A 49 -8.27 -14.04 -5.48
C LEU A 49 -7.56 -15.33 -5.95
N ARG A 50 -6.98 -16.12 -5.04
CA ARG A 50 -6.11 -17.25 -5.38
C ARG A 50 -6.78 -18.28 -6.29
N GLU A 51 -8.06 -18.54 -6.05
CA GLU A 51 -8.85 -19.56 -6.76
C GLU A 51 -9.65 -18.99 -7.94
N ASP A 52 -9.55 -17.67 -8.20
CA ASP A 52 -10.25 -17.06 -9.33
C ASP A 52 -9.43 -17.29 -10.62
N GLU A 53 -10.09 -17.84 -11.64
CA GLU A 53 -9.58 -17.87 -13.02
C GLU A 53 -10.29 -16.79 -13.84
N PHE A 54 -9.53 -16.03 -14.63
CA PHE A 54 -10.05 -14.92 -15.44
C PHE A 54 -9.91 -15.24 -16.93
N GLY A 55 -11.03 -15.33 -17.63
CA GLY A 55 -11.10 -15.50 -19.09
C GLY A 55 -11.36 -14.18 -19.84
N GLY A 56 -11.92 -13.18 -19.16
CA GLY A 56 -12.31 -11.89 -19.74
C GLY A 56 -11.59 -10.68 -19.14
N HIS A 57 -11.48 -9.59 -19.90
CA HIS A 57 -10.80 -8.36 -19.47
C HIS A 57 -11.47 -7.68 -18.26
N GLU A 58 -12.80 -7.80 -18.14
CA GLU A 58 -13.56 -7.14 -17.07
C GLU A 58 -13.58 -7.94 -15.76
N GLU A 59 -13.34 -9.26 -15.82
CA GLU A 59 -13.47 -10.17 -14.68
C GLU A 59 -12.48 -9.84 -13.54
N PRO A 60 -11.18 -9.52 -13.80
CA PRO A 60 -10.25 -9.12 -12.75
C PRO A 60 -10.74 -7.89 -11.97
N THR A 61 -11.31 -6.91 -12.66
CA THR A 61 -11.80 -5.67 -12.03
C THR A 61 -12.95 -5.97 -11.07
N LEU A 62 -13.93 -6.78 -11.50
CA LEU A 62 -15.06 -7.19 -10.66
C LEU A 62 -14.61 -8.04 -9.46
N ALA A 63 -13.66 -8.95 -9.68
CA ALA A 63 -13.11 -9.80 -8.63
C ALA A 63 -12.33 -8.99 -7.59
N VAL A 64 -11.49 -8.05 -8.01
CA VAL A 64 -10.79 -7.13 -7.10
C VAL A 64 -11.79 -6.29 -6.31
N GLN A 65 -12.83 -5.72 -6.95
CA GLN A 65 -13.86 -4.97 -6.24
C GLN A 65 -14.58 -5.83 -5.18
N ARG A 66 -14.92 -7.08 -5.51
CA ARG A 66 -15.51 -8.05 -4.58
C ARG A 66 -14.56 -8.36 -3.43
N ALA A 67 -13.28 -8.60 -3.70
CA ALA A 67 -12.27 -8.89 -2.69
C ALA A 67 -12.05 -7.69 -1.76
N MET A 68 -11.99 -6.47 -2.30
CA MET A 68 -11.85 -5.23 -1.53
C MET A 68 -12.99 -5.03 -0.53
N ARG A 69 -14.24 -5.38 -0.90
CA ARG A 69 -15.39 -5.33 0.01
C ARG A 69 -15.26 -6.26 1.22
N ARG A 70 -14.38 -7.28 1.16
CA ARG A 70 -14.12 -8.20 2.27
C ARG A 70 -13.06 -7.65 3.24
N VAL A 71 -12.34 -6.59 2.89
CA VAL A 71 -11.37 -5.94 3.77
C VAL A 71 -12.13 -5.02 4.74
N SER A 72 -12.11 -5.36 6.02
CA SER A 72 -12.85 -4.59 7.04
C SER A 72 -12.06 -3.35 7.48
N LYS A 73 -12.78 -2.32 7.96
CA LYS A 73 -12.14 -1.15 8.58
C LYS A 73 -11.30 -1.53 9.81
N VAL A 74 -11.78 -2.49 10.60
CA VAL A 74 -11.08 -2.97 11.80
C VAL A 74 -9.73 -3.59 11.43
N GLU A 75 -9.71 -4.43 10.40
CA GLU A 75 -8.49 -5.02 9.86
C GLU A 75 -7.53 -3.94 9.36
N LEU A 76 -8.04 -2.95 8.60
CA LEU A 76 -7.21 -1.84 8.11
C LEU A 76 -6.58 -1.04 9.26
N TYR A 77 -7.35 -0.73 10.31
CA TYR A 77 -6.82 -0.02 11.48
C TYR A 77 -5.77 -0.83 12.24
N ASP A 78 -5.96 -2.14 12.36
CA ASP A 78 -4.97 -3.03 12.97
C ASP A 78 -3.65 -3.01 12.17
N GLN A 79 -3.72 -3.07 10.84
CA GLN A 79 -2.54 -3.04 9.97
C GLN A 79 -1.81 -1.70 10.01
N LEU A 80 -2.54 -0.58 10.13
CA LEU A 80 -1.93 0.74 10.36
C LEU A 80 -1.18 0.80 11.71
N ARG A 81 -1.73 0.20 12.77
CA ARG A 81 -1.04 0.13 14.07
C ARG A 81 0.23 -0.72 13.99
N LYS A 82 0.17 -1.85 13.29
CA LYS A 82 1.33 -2.71 13.02
C LYS A 82 2.40 -1.99 12.21
N LEU A 83 2.00 -1.23 11.18
CA LEU A 83 2.92 -0.43 10.39
C LEU A 83 3.66 0.61 11.25
N ARG A 84 2.94 1.29 12.16
CA ARG A 84 3.57 2.21 13.11
C ARG A 84 4.59 1.50 14.01
N GLY A 85 4.26 0.30 14.50
CA GLY A 85 5.21 -0.52 15.26
C GLY A 85 6.45 -0.86 14.45
N HIS A 86 6.26 -1.36 13.22
CA HIS A 86 7.35 -1.70 12.30
C HIS A 86 8.25 -0.49 11.98
N CYS A 87 7.70 0.72 11.88
CA CYS A 87 8.51 1.93 11.74
C CYS A 87 9.45 2.15 12.95
N HIS A 88 9.00 1.87 14.17
CA HIS A 88 9.87 1.95 15.36
C HIS A 88 10.94 0.86 15.33
N ASP A 89 10.60 -0.35 14.89
CA ASP A 89 11.56 -1.46 14.77
C ASP A 89 12.66 -1.13 13.75
N VAL A 90 12.30 -0.59 12.58
CA VAL A 90 13.26 -0.14 11.54
C VAL A 90 14.17 0.96 12.07
N ILE A 91 13.64 1.91 12.85
CA ILE A 91 14.47 2.94 13.50
C ILE A 91 15.45 2.30 14.50
N ALA A 92 15.00 1.33 15.30
CA ALA A 92 15.82 0.67 16.31
C ALA A 92 16.99 -0.14 15.71
N VAL A 93 16.83 -0.67 14.49
CA VAL A 93 17.89 -1.38 13.76
C VAL A 93 18.68 -0.47 12.80
N GLY A 94 18.55 0.85 12.91
CA GLY A 94 19.35 1.79 12.12
C GLY A 94 18.96 1.89 10.64
N GLY A 95 17.73 1.50 10.28
CA GLY A 95 17.21 1.55 8.92
C GLY A 95 17.31 0.23 8.13
N ASP A 96 17.88 -0.81 8.73
CA ASP A 96 17.88 -2.16 8.14
C ASP A 96 16.46 -2.78 8.15
N TYR A 97 16.27 -3.79 7.31
CA TYR A 97 15.04 -4.56 7.30
C TYR A 97 14.88 -5.36 8.59
N VAL A 98 13.65 -5.40 9.10
CA VAL A 98 13.27 -6.21 10.27
C VAL A 98 12.62 -7.50 9.79
N HIS A 99 13.18 -8.64 10.21
CA HIS A 99 12.73 -9.99 9.86
C HIS A 99 11.83 -10.60 10.93
#